data_AF-A0A924CDV3-F1
#
_entry.id   AF-A0A924CDV3-F1
#
_cell.length_a   1.000
_cell.length_b   1.000
_cell.length_c   1.000
_cell.angle_alpha   90.00
_cell.angle_beta   90.00
_cell.angle_gamma   90.00
#
_symmetry.space_group_name_H-M   'P 1'
#
loop_
_entity.id
_entity.type
_entity.pdbx_description
1 polymer ?
#
loop_
_entity_poly.entity_id
_entity_poly.type
_entity_poly.pdbx_seq_one_letter_code
_entity_poly.pdbx_strand_id
1 'polypeptide(L)'
;MQMNYFIAAFISIFVFTQTKAQVGIGTTTPNSASALHVEIGTSQTNGLLVTGVYNASATVPNLGTSSRLMFYPGKGAIRAGLVSGTGWDNINVGSLSVAMGYNTIARGTSSTALGDGSQANGQSSVAIGATAYATADYSTALGASVTASGILSTALGHQVNTNNQRGAFIIGDSNPLNSFITNSGFPDEFVARFNNGYYFMTSGNIERFGVQIGHYGNSWVSICDKSRKENFEE
;
A
#
# COMPACT_ATOMS: atom_id res chain seq x y z
N MET A 1 25.74 79.16 37.85
CA MET A 1 25.02 78.00 38.39
C MET A 1 24.39 77.29 37.20
N GLN A 2 24.86 76.07 36.89
CA GLN A 2 24.42 75.27 35.75
C GLN A 2 22.97 74.82 35.90
N MET A 3 22.28 74.59 34.79
CA MET A 3 21.30 73.51 34.72
C MET A 3 21.23 72.97 33.29
N ASN A 4 21.95 71.86 33.05
CA ASN A 4 21.83 71.09 31.82
C ASN A 4 20.66 70.12 31.98
N TYR A 5 19.63 70.28 31.15
CA TYR A 5 18.51 69.35 31.11
C TYR A 5 18.86 68.18 30.17
N PHE A 6 19.07 67.01 30.76
CA PHE A 6 19.16 65.75 30.01
C PHE A 6 17.75 65.31 29.63
N ILE A 7 17.42 65.37 28.34
CA ILE A 7 16.21 64.77 27.79
C ILE A 7 16.50 63.28 27.56
N ALA A 8 15.94 62.41 28.41
CA ALA A 8 15.99 60.97 28.21
C ALA A 8 14.94 60.57 27.16
N ALA A 9 15.38 60.20 25.97
CA ALA A 9 14.51 59.58 24.97
C ALA A 9 14.22 58.13 25.38
N PHE A 10 13.00 57.83 25.79
CA PHE A 10 12.55 56.46 25.99
C PHE A 10 12.36 55.78 24.63
N ILE A 11 13.27 54.86 24.27
CA ILE A 11 13.08 53.94 23.15
C ILE A 11 12.21 52.79 23.65
N SER A 12 10.94 52.76 23.23
CA SER A 12 10.07 51.61 23.41
C SER A 12 10.48 50.50 22.44
N ILE A 13 11.18 49.47 22.93
CA ILE A 13 11.41 48.23 22.18
C ILE A 13 10.11 47.43 22.20
N PHE A 14 9.38 47.43 21.07
CA PHE A 14 8.32 46.44 20.84
C PHE A 14 8.98 45.11 20.48
N VAL A 15 9.02 44.17 21.42
CA VAL A 15 9.36 42.77 21.13
C VAL A 15 8.11 42.11 20.55
N PHE A 16 8.03 42.03 19.22
CA PHE A 16 7.03 41.19 18.57
C PHE A 16 7.46 39.73 18.76
N THR A 17 6.86 39.03 19.72
CA THR A 17 6.85 37.57 19.69
C THR A 17 5.90 37.15 18.57
N GLN A 18 6.45 36.74 17.42
CA GLN A 18 5.63 36.18 16.35
C GLN A 18 5.11 34.82 16.81
N THR A 19 3.94 34.80 17.47
CA THR A 19 3.13 33.59 17.58
C THR A 19 2.83 33.15 16.14
N LYS A 20 3.02 31.87 15.83
CA LYS A 20 2.73 31.33 14.51
C LYS A 20 1.32 31.79 14.11
N ALA A 21 1.20 32.60 13.07
CA ALA A 21 -0.10 33.00 12.55
C ALA A 21 -0.75 31.76 11.94
N GLN A 22 -1.64 31.11 12.69
CA GLN A 22 -2.39 29.97 12.21
C GLN A 22 -3.47 30.47 11.26
N VAL A 23 -3.53 29.88 10.07
CA VAL A 23 -4.59 30.18 9.12
C VAL A 23 -5.74 29.21 9.39
N GLY A 24 -6.83 29.72 9.96
CA GLY A 24 -8.12 29.05 9.94
C GLY A 24 -8.87 29.44 8.66
N ILE A 25 -9.42 28.47 7.94
CA ILE A 25 -10.37 28.70 6.85
C ILE A 25 -11.71 28.12 7.30
N GLY A 26 -12.75 28.95 7.34
CA GLY A 26 -14.09 28.54 7.75
C GLY A 26 -14.33 28.45 9.26
N THR A 27 -13.34 28.84 10.09
CA THR A 27 -13.42 28.80 11.55
C THR A 27 -12.93 30.10 12.18
N THR A 28 -13.55 30.53 13.28
CA THR A 28 -13.09 31.66 14.11
C THR A 28 -12.24 31.22 15.29
N THR A 29 -12.14 29.91 15.54
CA THR A 29 -11.30 29.31 16.60
C THR A 29 -10.35 28.26 15.99
N PRO A 30 -9.30 28.67 15.26
CA PRO A 30 -8.30 27.75 14.72
C PRO A 30 -7.69 26.89 15.85
N ASN A 31 -7.59 25.57 15.65
CA ASN A 31 -7.00 24.69 16.66
C ASN A 31 -5.50 24.99 16.81
N SER A 32 -5.08 25.34 18.03
CA SER A 32 -3.70 25.71 18.35
C SER A 32 -2.66 24.61 18.05
N ALA A 33 -3.06 23.35 17.88
CA ALA A 33 -2.18 22.25 17.51
C ALA A 33 -2.03 22.06 15.98
N SER A 34 -2.86 22.72 15.17
CA SER A 34 -2.85 22.58 13.71
C SER A 34 -2.04 23.69 13.02
N ALA A 35 -1.38 23.35 11.91
CA ALA A 35 -0.71 24.34 11.04
C ALA A 35 -1.69 25.00 10.05
N LEU A 36 -2.75 24.28 9.67
CA LEU A 36 -3.87 24.75 8.86
C LEU A 36 -5.13 24.10 9.43
N HIS A 37 -6.10 24.89 9.90
CA HIS A 37 -7.41 24.40 10.31
C HIS A 37 -8.41 24.74 9.20
N VAL A 38 -8.97 23.72 8.55
CA VAL A 38 -10.10 23.90 7.63
C VAL A 38 -11.33 23.31 8.30
N GLU A 39 -12.27 24.16 8.72
CA GLU A 39 -13.56 23.73 9.23
C GLU A 39 -14.53 23.64 8.04
N ILE A 40 -14.93 22.42 7.70
CA ILE A 40 -15.81 22.16 6.56
C ILE A 40 -17.24 22.03 7.11
N GLY A 41 -18.04 23.11 6.99
CA GLY A 41 -19.25 23.44 7.78
C GLY A 41 -20.46 22.48 7.76
N THR A 42 -21.69 23.00 7.63
CA THR A 42 -22.97 22.25 7.78
C THR A 42 -23.72 21.97 6.45
N SER A 43 -23.05 22.15 5.31
CA SER A 43 -23.62 22.04 3.96
C SER A 43 -23.45 20.65 3.34
N GLN A 44 -24.27 20.33 2.33
CA GLN A 44 -24.16 19.09 1.52
C GLN A 44 -22.93 19.05 0.58
N THR A 45 -22.14 20.14 0.48
CA THR A 45 -21.03 20.29 -0.50
C THR A 45 -19.66 20.53 0.14
N ASN A 46 -19.47 19.98 1.35
CA ASN A 46 -18.23 20.09 2.12
C ASN A 46 -17.08 19.24 1.52
N GLY A 47 -15.90 19.86 1.25
CA GLY A 47 -14.67 19.11 0.93
C GLY A 47 -13.42 19.96 0.63
N LEU A 48 -12.25 19.32 0.58
CA LEU A 48 -11.01 19.90 0.04
C LEU A 48 -10.91 19.53 -1.44
N LEU A 49 -11.16 20.48 -2.35
CA LEU A 49 -11.00 20.27 -3.79
C LEU A 49 -9.61 20.73 -4.25
N VAL A 50 -8.83 19.78 -4.77
CA VAL A 50 -7.54 20.05 -5.41
C VAL A 50 -7.66 19.63 -6.87
N THR A 51 -7.48 20.58 -7.80
CA THR A 51 -7.57 20.33 -9.24
C THR A 51 -6.21 20.48 -9.92
N GLY A 52 -6.12 19.94 -11.13
CA GLY A 52 -5.01 20.17 -12.05
C GLY A 52 -5.20 19.36 -13.33
N VAL A 53 -4.27 19.52 -14.28
CA VAL A 53 -4.36 18.89 -15.60
C VAL A 53 -3.47 17.64 -15.64
N TYR A 54 -4.04 16.51 -16.01
CA TYR A 54 -3.29 15.27 -16.23
C TYR A 54 -2.39 15.38 -17.47
N ASN A 55 -1.12 15.03 -17.31
CA ASN A 55 -0.09 14.97 -18.35
C ASN A 55 0.89 13.83 -18.01
N ALA A 56 0.89 12.76 -18.80
CA ALA A 56 1.73 11.59 -18.55
C ALA A 56 3.25 11.88 -18.51
N SER A 57 3.69 13.02 -19.07
CA SER A 57 5.09 13.48 -19.02
C SER A 57 5.40 14.42 -17.84
N ALA A 58 4.44 14.65 -16.94
CA ALA A 58 4.63 15.55 -15.81
C ALA A 58 5.71 15.03 -14.84
N THR A 59 6.50 15.93 -14.30
CA THR A 59 7.61 15.61 -13.40
C THR A 59 7.31 16.02 -11.97
N VAL A 60 7.31 15.06 -11.05
CA VAL A 60 7.27 15.36 -9.61
C VAL A 60 8.66 15.87 -9.18
N PRO A 61 8.78 16.98 -8.44
CA PRO A 61 10.06 17.42 -7.90
C PRO A 61 10.72 16.35 -7.02
N ASN A 62 12.04 16.36 -6.90
CA ASN A 62 12.73 15.51 -5.93
C ASN A 62 12.51 16.10 -4.53
N LEU A 63 11.75 15.39 -3.71
CA LEU A 63 11.28 15.92 -2.42
C LEU A 63 12.08 15.35 -1.23
N GLY A 64 12.98 14.38 -1.47
CA GLY A 64 13.82 13.76 -0.43
C GLY A 64 13.05 13.09 0.71
N THR A 65 13.75 12.81 1.81
CA THR A 65 13.24 12.15 3.02
C THR A 65 12.25 13.03 3.77
N SER A 66 11.00 12.57 3.95
CA SER A 66 10.04 13.14 4.90
C SER A 66 8.72 12.36 4.91
N SER A 67 7.86 12.72 5.86
CA SER A 67 6.44 12.38 5.87
C SER A 67 5.63 13.40 5.07
N ARG A 68 4.70 12.97 4.21
CA ARG A 68 3.80 13.87 3.46
C ARG A 68 2.54 13.15 2.96
N LEU A 69 1.52 13.94 2.66
CA LEU A 69 0.41 13.60 1.77
C LEU A 69 0.63 14.39 0.47
N MET A 70 0.59 13.72 -0.67
CA MET A 70 0.82 14.31 -1.98
C MET A 70 -0.28 13.83 -2.93
N PHE A 71 -1.07 14.76 -3.44
CA PHE A 71 -1.78 14.56 -4.70
C PHE A 71 -1.03 15.35 -5.78
N TYR A 72 -0.62 14.68 -6.85
CA TYR A 72 0.07 15.32 -7.96
C TYR A 72 -0.78 15.21 -9.23
N PRO A 73 -1.60 16.24 -9.55
CA PRO A 73 -2.58 16.19 -10.65
C PRO A 73 -1.96 15.89 -12.02
N GLY A 74 -0.73 16.37 -12.27
CA GLY A 74 0.00 16.10 -13.51
C GLY A 74 0.13 14.61 -13.79
N LYS A 75 0.35 13.80 -12.76
CA LYS A 75 0.34 12.34 -12.89
C LYS A 75 -0.99 11.73 -12.49
N GLY A 76 -1.94 12.47 -11.92
CA GLY A 76 -3.11 11.90 -11.25
C GLY A 76 -2.73 10.93 -10.12
N ALA A 77 -1.56 11.13 -9.50
CA ALA A 77 -1.01 10.21 -8.51
C ALA A 77 -1.32 10.67 -7.09
N ILE A 78 -1.65 9.72 -6.20
CA ILE A 78 -1.90 9.97 -4.78
C ILE A 78 -0.88 9.20 -3.96
N ARG A 79 -0.24 9.88 -3.02
CA ARG A 79 0.74 9.26 -2.14
C ARG A 79 0.65 9.79 -0.72
N ALA A 80 0.91 8.93 0.27
CA ALA A 80 0.89 9.31 1.67
C ALA A 80 1.89 8.48 2.50
N GLY A 81 2.40 9.08 3.58
CA GLY A 81 3.22 8.36 4.56
C GLY A 81 4.64 8.90 4.64
N LEU A 82 5.58 8.04 5.04
CA LEU A 82 6.97 8.40 5.33
C LEU A 82 7.91 7.72 4.34
N VAL A 83 8.87 8.46 3.80
CA VAL A 83 9.98 7.87 3.03
C VAL A 83 11.29 8.32 3.63
N SER A 84 12.21 7.38 3.78
CA SER A 84 13.63 7.57 4.03
C SER A 84 14.41 7.33 2.73
N GLY A 85 14.70 8.40 1.99
CA GLY A 85 15.42 8.36 0.71
C GLY A 85 14.62 8.96 -0.45
N THR A 86 14.66 8.29 -1.61
CA THR A 86 14.19 8.81 -2.91
C THR A 86 12.78 8.37 -3.29
N GLY A 87 12.05 7.63 -2.45
CA GLY A 87 10.72 7.09 -2.79
C GLY A 87 9.69 8.11 -3.28
N TRP A 88 9.88 9.40 -3.01
CA TRP A 88 9.05 10.49 -3.51
C TRP A 88 9.47 11.08 -4.86
N ASP A 89 10.67 10.76 -5.34
CA ASP A 89 11.23 11.28 -6.59
C ASP A 89 10.39 10.83 -7.79
N ASN A 90 10.43 11.63 -8.85
CA ASN A 90 9.62 11.44 -10.05
C ASN A 90 9.58 10.00 -10.58
N ILE A 91 10.75 9.35 -10.59
CA ILE A 91 10.91 8.00 -11.14
C ILE A 91 10.14 6.96 -10.32
N ASN A 92 9.88 7.22 -9.04
CA ASN A 92 9.19 6.32 -8.12
C ASN A 92 7.66 6.55 -8.09
N VAL A 93 7.15 7.50 -8.86
CA VAL A 93 5.73 7.88 -8.92
C VAL A 93 5.20 7.64 -10.34
N GLY A 94 4.42 6.58 -10.52
CA GLY A 94 3.78 6.26 -11.80
C GLY A 94 2.60 7.19 -12.10
N SER A 95 2.25 7.31 -13.36
CA SER A 95 1.00 7.97 -13.76
C SER A 95 -0.19 7.18 -13.25
N LEU A 96 -1.21 7.85 -12.70
CA LEU A 96 -2.42 7.30 -12.10
C LEU A 96 -2.12 6.32 -10.95
N SER A 97 -0.97 6.45 -10.29
CA SER A 97 -0.54 5.54 -9.23
C SER A 97 -1.04 5.93 -7.85
N VAL A 98 -1.11 4.94 -6.96
CA VAL A 98 -1.40 5.14 -5.53
C VAL A 98 -0.28 4.52 -4.69
N ALA A 99 0.33 5.26 -3.78
CA ALA A 99 1.34 4.72 -2.87
C ALA A 99 1.17 5.21 -1.42
N MET A 100 0.92 4.33 -0.44
CA MET A 100 0.70 4.73 0.94
C MET A 100 1.46 3.86 1.95
N GLY A 101 2.14 4.47 2.92
CA GLY A 101 2.84 3.75 3.99
C GLY A 101 4.29 4.21 4.18
N TYR A 102 5.14 3.31 4.68
CA TYR A 102 6.57 3.58 4.87
C TYR A 102 7.35 3.08 3.67
N ASN A 103 8.17 3.93 3.03
CA ASN A 103 9.03 3.56 1.90
C ASN A 103 8.31 2.86 0.73
N THR A 104 7.04 3.18 0.49
CA THR A 104 6.31 2.61 -0.64
C THR A 104 6.77 3.17 -1.97
N ILE A 105 6.58 2.40 -3.03
CA ILE A 105 6.92 2.80 -4.39
C ILE A 105 5.85 2.26 -5.35
N ALA A 106 5.14 3.15 -6.04
CA ALA A 106 4.21 2.78 -7.11
C ALA A 106 4.74 3.37 -8.41
N ARG A 107 5.68 2.68 -9.07
CA ARG A 107 6.38 3.14 -10.29
C ARG A 107 5.58 2.93 -11.54
N GLY A 108 4.83 1.83 -11.61
CA GLY A 108 4.07 1.49 -12.81
C GLY A 108 2.91 2.44 -13.05
N THR A 109 2.55 2.63 -14.31
CA THR A 109 1.31 3.33 -14.68
C THR A 109 0.12 2.58 -14.08
N SER A 110 -0.81 3.28 -13.44
CA SER A 110 -1.99 2.73 -12.76
C SER A 110 -1.66 1.70 -11.66
N SER A 111 -0.46 1.76 -11.09
CA SER A 111 -0.02 0.83 -10.05
C SER A 111 -0.46 1.24 -8.64
N THR A 112 -0.56 0.27 -7.74
CA THR A 112 -0.95 0.49 -6.33
C THR A 112 0.05 -0.15 -5.38
N ALA A 113 0.65 0.63 -4.47
CA ALA A 113 1.56 0.17 -3.43
C ALA A 113 1.08 0.58 -2.02
N LEU A 114 0.82 -0.35 -1.12
CA LEU A 114 0.35 -0.07 0.24
C LEU A 114 1.11 -0.90 1.27
N GLY A 115 1.74 -0.27 2.26
CA GLY A 115 2.40 -0.97 3.38
C GLY A 115 3.84 -0.51 3.64
N ASP A 116 4.60 -1.31 4.37
CA ASP A 116 6.03 -1.05 4.62
C ASP A 116 6.88 -1.62 3.48
N GLY A 117 7.58 -0.76 2.74
CA GLY A 117 8.51 -1.16 1.69
C GLY A 117 7.86 -1.82 0.47
N SER A 118 6.52 -1.75 0.33
CA SER A 118 5.80 -2.30 -0.81
C SER A 118 6.17 -1.59 -2.12
N GLN A 119 6.37 -2.36 -3.19
CA GLN A 119 6.72 -1.83 -4.50
C GLN A 119 5.88 -2.44 -5.62
N ALA A 120 5.10 -1.58 -6.29
CA ALA A 120 4.36 -1.91 -7.50
C ALA A 120 5.09 -1.29 -8.71
N ASN A 121 5.97 -2.06 -9.34
CA ASN A 121 6.87 -1.59 -10.40
C ASN A 121 6.31 -1.83 -11.81
N GLY A 122 5.45 -2.83 -12.00
CA GLY A 122 4.83 -3.10 -13.29
C GLY A 122 3.61 -2.22 -13.58
N GLN A 123 3.27 -2.06 -14.86
CA GLN A 123 2.02 -1.42 -15.27
C GLN A 123 0.82 -2.15 -14.67
N SER A 124 -0.14 -1.40 -14.13
CA SER A 124 -1.35 -1.91 -13.47
C SER A 124 -1.06 -2.98 -12.40
N SER A 125 0.12 -2.94 -11.78
CA SER A 125 0.51 -3.89 -10.74
C SER A 125 0.00 -3.45 -9.36
N VAL A 126 -0.20 -4.43 -8.47
CA VAL A 126 -0.71 -4.21 -7.12
C VAL A 126 0.21 -4.87 -6.11
N ALA A 127 0.80 -4.08 -5.20
CA ALA A 127 1.65 -4.56 -4.13
C ALA A 127 1.11 -4.08 -2.77
N ILE A 128 0.59 -4.99 -1.95
CA ILE A 128 -0.03 -4.64 -0.67
C ILE A 128 0.55 -5.51 0.44
N GLY A 129 1.06 -4.88 1.49
CA GLY A 129 1.64 -5.50 2.66
C GLY A 129 3.12 -5.15 2.87
N ALA A 130 3.74 -5.74 3.88
CA ALA A 130 5.14 -5.50 4.19
C ALA A 130 6.03 -6.21 3.15
N THR A 131 6.96 -5.49 2.55
CA THR A 131 7.91 -6.02 1.55
C THR A 131 7.24 -6.81 0.42
N ALA A 132 6.04 -6.38 -0.01
CA ALA A 132 5.35 -6.93 -1.17
C ALA A 132 5.90 -6.31 -2.46
N TYR A 133 6.27 -7.14 -3.44
CA TYR A 133 6.87 -6.71 -4.71
C TYR A 133 6.05 -7.21 -5.90
N ALA A 134 5.29 -6.33 -6.55
CA ALA A 134 4.63 -6.61 -7.82
C ALA A 134 5.47 -5.99 -8.94
N THR A 135 6.38 -6.78 -9.50
CA THR A 135 7.48 -6.26 -10.35
C THR A 135 7.20 -6.32 -11.84
N ALA A 136 6.25 -7.17 -12.26
CA ALA A 136 5.87 -7.32 -13.65
C ALA A 136 4.51 -6.69 -13.96
N ASP A 137 4.23 -6.46 -15.24
CA ASP A 137 2.97 -5.89 -15.68
C ASP A 137 1.79 -6.81 -15.33
N TYR A 138 0.70 -6.18 -14.87
CA TYR A 138 -0.52 -6.84 -14.43
C TYR A 138 -0.34 -7.83 -13.27
N SER A 139 0.78 -7.74 -12.54
CA SER A 139 1.07 -8.64 -11.42
C SER A 139 0.42 -8.17 -10.12
N THR A 140 0.05 -9.12 -9.26
CA THR A 140 -0.56 -8.85 -7.95
C THR A 140 0.23 -9.55 -6.84
N ALA A 141 0.75 -8.79 -5.88
CA ALA A 141 1.48 -9.26 -4.72
C ALA A 141 0.77 -8.77 -3.44
N LEU A 142 0.18 -9.69 -2.67
CA LEU A 142 -0.54 -9.36 -1.43
C LEU A 142 -0.03 -10.18 -0.25
N GLY A 143 0.41 -9.50 0.80
CA GLY A 143 0.88 -10.10 2.04
C GLY A 143 2.30 -9.67 2.39
N ALA A 144 3.06 -10.53 3.08
CA ALA A 144 4.35 -10.18 3.65
C ALA A 144 5.51 -10.90 2.94
N SER A 145 6.53 -10.18 2.47
CA SER A 145 7.67 -10.75 1.73
C SER A 145 7.26 -11.56 0.49
N VAL A 146 6.24 -11.10 -0.23
CA VAL A 146 5.72 -11.77 -1.44
C VAL A 146 6.25 -11.09 -2.70
N THR A 147 6.49 -11.85 -3.77
CA THR A 147 6.96 -11.31 -5.05
C THR A 147 6.14 -11.86 -6.23
N ALA A 148 5.39 -10.99 -6.90
CA ALA A 148 4.78 -11.30 -8.19
C ALA A 148 5.68 -10.75 -9.31
N SER A 149 6.51 -11.63 -9.89
CA SER A 149 7.55 -11.28 -10.87
C SER A 149 7.26 -11.76 -12.30
N GLY A 150 6.26 -12.61 -12.50
CA GLY A 150 5.74 -12.93 -13.82
C GLY A 150 4.68 -11.95 -14.30
N ILE A 151 4.63 -11.70 -15.61
CA ILE A 151 3.53 -10.97 -16.25
C ILE A 151 2.20 -11.70 -15.97
N LEU A 152 1.13 -10.98 -15.62
CA LEU A 152 -0.18 -11.56 -15.25
C LEU A 152 -0.15 -12.48 -14.00
N SER A 153 0.95 -12.51 -13.25
CA SER A 153 1.09 -13.43 -12.11
C SER A 153 0.49 -12.88 -10.82
N THR A 154 0.05 -13.76 -9.93
CA THR A 154 -0.55 -13.43 -8.63
C THR A 154 0.16 -14.18 -7.51
N ALA A 155 0.62 -13.47 -6.48
CA ALA A 155 1.32 -14.00 -5.31
C ALA A 155 0.64 -13.54 -4.02
N LEU A 156 0.12 -14.47 -3.22
CA LEU A 156 -0.65 -14.19 -2.00
C LEU A 156 -0.05 -14.89 -0.78
N GLY A 157 0.03 -14.18 0.35
CA GLY A 157 0.38 -14.74 1.65
C GLY A 157 1.73 -14.30 2.21
N HIS A 158 2.61 -15.23 2.57
CA HIS A 158 3.89 -14.94 3.20
C HIS A 158 5.02 -15.76 2.54
N GLN A 159 6.13 -15.10 2.19
CA GLN A 159 7.29 -15.64 1.47
C GLN A 159 6.92 -16.58 0.29
N VAL A 160 6.17 -16.03 -0.66
CA VAL A 160 5.88 -16.70 -1.95
C VAL A 160 6.39 -15.85 -3.12
N ASN A 161 6.77 -16.49 -4.21
CA ASN A 161 7.25 -15.82 -5.42
C ASN A 161 6.78 -16.53 -6.69
N THR A 162 6.26 -15.79 -7.66
CA THR A 162 5.85 -16.35 -8.97
C THR A 162 7.02 -16.62 -9.90
N ASN A 163 8.26 -16.26 -9.50
CA ASN A 163 9.51 -16.67 -10.11
C ASN A 163 9.58 -16.42 -11.63
N ASN A 164 9.19 -15.22 -12.04
CA ASN A 164 9.10 -14.76 -13.44
C ASN A 164 8.15 -15.59 -14.33
N GLN A 165 7.33 -16.47 -13.75
CA GLN A 165 6.43 -17.31 -14.51
C GLN A 165 5.16 -16.54 -14.88
N ARG A 166 4.93 -16.38 -16.19
CA ARG A 166 3.74 -15.70 -16.71
C ARG A 166 2.48 -16.44 -16.24
N GLY A 167 1.47 -15.71 -15.79
CA GLY A 167 0.16 -16.27 -15.44
C GLY A 167 0.16 -17.18 -14.21
N ALA A 168 1.29 -17.35 -13.52
CA ALA A 168 1.36 -18.17 -12.33
C ALA A 168 0.53 -17.56 -11.19
N PHE A 169 -0.23 -18.40 -10.49
CA PHE A 169 -0.96 -18.06 -9.29
C PHE A 169 -0.39 -18.83 -8.12
N ILE A 170 0.14 -18.14 -7.11
CA ILE A 170 0.67 -18.77 -5.90
C ILE A 170 0.02 -18.20 -4.65
N ILE A 171 -0.37 -19.10 -3.73
CA ILE A 171 -0.83 -18.76 -2.39
C ILE A 171 -0.12 -19.63 -1.35
N GLY A 172 0.36 -19.01 -0.27
CA GLY A 172 0.95 -19.78 0.82
C GLY A 172 1.48 -18.97 2.00
N ASP A 173 1.79 -19.65 3.10
CA ASP A 173 2.24 -19.04 4.36
C ASP A 173 3.76 -19.13 4.59
N SER A 174 4.46 -19.82 3.70
CA SER A 174 5.85 -20.24 3.84
C SER A 174 6.19 -20.88 5.20
N ASN A 175 6.42 -22.19 5.13
CA ASN A 175 7.35 -22.97 5.94
C ASN A 175 6.84 -23.65 7.23
N PRO A 176 7.49 -24.77 7.59
CA PRO A 176 7.95 -24.88 8.99
C PRO A 176 9.41 -25.31 9.23
N LEU A 177 10.19 -25.76 8.26
CA LEU A 177 11.56 -26.27 8.48
C LEU A 177 12.58 -25.63 7.53
N ASN A 178 12.73 -24.30 7.64
CA ASN A 178 13.83 -23.54 7.00
C ASN A 178 13.85 -23.53 5.45
N SER A 179 12.82 -24.03 4.76
CA SER A 179 12.72 -23.87 3.31
C SER A 179 12.36 -22.43 2.97
N PHE A 180 13.28 -21.76 2.30
CA PHE A 180 13.08 -20.46 1.67
C PHE A 180 11.84 -20.45 0.77
N ILE A 181 11.38 -19.21 0.48
CA ILE A 181 10.37 -18.76 -0.48
C ILE A 181 9.75 -19.89 -1.33
N THR A 182 8.43 -20.06 -1.26
CA THR A 182 7.71 -20.97 -2.17
C THR A 182 7.68 -20.36 -3.57
N ASN A 183 8.18 -21.07 -4.58
CA ASN A 183 8.25 -20.58 -5.95
C ASN A 183 7.28 -21.32 -6.88
N SER A 184 6.77 -20.63 -7.89
CA SER A 184 6.22 -21.27 -9.09
C SER A 184 7.34 -21.84 -9.97
N GLY A 185 7.07 -23.00 -10.57
CA GLY A 185 8.01 -23.70 -11.46
C GLY A 185 7.73 -23.46 -12.93
N PHE A 186 6.48 -23.22 -13.31
CA PHE A 186 6.05 -23.12 -14.71
C PHE A 186 5.09 -21.94 -14.95
N PRO A 187 4.97 -21.47 -16.22
CA PRO A 187 3.92 -20.54 -16.61
C PRO A 187 2.54 -21.16 -16.41
N ASP A 188 1.56 -20.31 -16.12
CA ASP A 188 0.14 -20.66 -16.01
C ASP A 188 -0.13 -21.76 -14.94
N GLU A 189 0.74 -21.85 -13.93
CA GLU A 189 0.68 -22.82 -12.83
C GLU A 189 -0.07 -22.26 -11.62
N PHE A 190 -0.90 -23.10 -10.98
CA PHE A 190 -1.44 -22.84 -9.65
C PHE A 190 -0.62 -23.56 -8.57
N VAL A 191 -0.05 -22.80 -7.63
CA VAL A 191 0.73 -23.32 -6.49
C VAL A 191 0.08 -22.93 -5.18
N ALA A 192 -0.27 -23.92 -4.35
CA ALA A 192 -0.80 -23.71 -3.02
C ALA A 192 0.09 -24.42 -1.99
N ARG A 193 0.58 -23.68 -0.98
CA ARG A 193 1.40 -24.26 0.09
C ARG A 193 1.06 -23.68 1.45
N PHE A 194 0.64 -24.55 2.35
CA PHE A 194 0.28 -24.19 3.71
C PHE A 194 0.91 -25.19 4.66
N ASN A 195 1.42 -24.70 5.80
CA ASN A 195 2.10 -25.56 6.77
C ASN A 195 1.23 -26.77 7.17
N ASN A 196 -0.06 -26.56 7.45
CA ASN A 196 -1.00 -27.62 7.85
C ASN A 196 -1.78 -28.27 6.70
N GLY A 197 -1.36 -28.07 5.46
CA GLY A 197 -2.09 -28.53 4.28
C GLY A 197 -3.33 -27.68 3.98
N TYR A 198 -4.20 -28.16 3.09
CA TYR A 198 -5.36 -27.41 2.60
C TYR A 198 -6.52 -28.30 2.19
N TYR A 199 -7.67 -27.66 1.99
CA TYR A 199 -8.91 -28.28 1.55
C TYR A 199 -9.41 -27.63 0.26
N PHE A 200 -9.94 -28.44 -0.65
CA PHE A 200 -10.90 -27.99 -1.66
C PHE A 200 -12.26 -28.52 -1.27
N MET A 201 -13.13 -27.63 -0.80
CA MET A 201 -14.42 -27.99 -0.22
C MET A 201 -15.57 -27.72 -1.20
N THR A 202 -16.60 -28.57 -1.19
CA THR A 202 -17.89 -28.35 -1.87
C THR A 202 -19.03 -28.05 -0.88
N SER A 203 -18.71 -27.93 0.41
CA SER A 203 -19.64 -27.66 1.50
C SER A 203 -19.01 -26.82 2.61
N GLY A 204 -19.81 -26.49 3.62
CA GLY A 204 -19.41 -25.65 4.74
C GLY A 204 -18.57 -26.35 5.82
N ASN A 205 -18.35 -25.64 6.92
CA ASN A 205 -17.43 -26.05 7.98
C ASN A 205 -17.94 -27.19 8.88
N ILE A 206 -19.26 -27.42 8.94
CA ILE A 206 -19.89 -28.40 9.85
C ILE A 206 -19.87 -29.80 9.23
N GLU A 207 -20.17 -29.89 7.94
CA GLU A 207 -20.07 -31.11 7.15
C GLU A 207 -19.08 -30.85 6.02
N ARG A 208 -17.80 -31.23 6.20
CA ARG A 208 -16.77 -31.00 5.17
C ARG A 208 -16.86 -32.08 4.10
N PHE A 209 -17.10 -31.68 2.86
CA PHE A 209 -17.07 -32.52 1.67
C PHE A 209 -16.07 -31.95 0.68
N GLY A 210 -15.43 -32.85 -0.07
CA GLY A 210 -14.45 -32.49 -1.09
C GLY A 210 -13.17 -33.28 -0.93
N VAL A 211 -12.04 -32.59 -0.93
CA VAL A 211 -10.72 -33.21 -0.91
C VAL A 211 -9.76 -32.42 -0.03
N GLN A 212 -8.89 -33.14 0.67
CA GLN A 212 -7.90 -32.57 1.58
C GLN A 212 -6.52 -33.15 1.29
N ILE A 213 -5.49 -32.32 1.40
CA ILE A 213 -4.15 -32.78 1.75
C ILE A 213 -3.88 -32.34 3.19
N GLY A 214 -3.60 -33.30 4.07
CA GLY A 214 -3.28 -33.02 5.47
C GLY A 214 -1.87 -32.43 5.65
N HIS A 215 -1.54 -32.06 6.88
CA HIS A 215 -0.17 -31.69 7.26
C HIS A 215 0.83 -32.77 6.80
N TYR A 216 1.84 -32.38 6.02
CA TYR A 216 2.82 -33.27 5.37
C TYR A 216 2.24 -34.37 4.46
N GLY A 217 0.98 -34.26 4.04
CA GLY A 217 0.41 -35.16 3.05
C GLY A 217 1.03 -34.96 1.67
N ASN A 218 1.24 -36.04 0.94
CA ASN A 218 1.69 -36.05 -0.46
C ASN A 218 0.58 -36.49 -1.43
N SER A 219 -0.60 -36.84 -0.92
CA SER A 219 -1.75 -37.26 -1.72
C SER A 219 -3.04 -36.67 -1.16
N TRP A 220 -4.03 -36.56 -2.03
CA TRP A 220 -5.34 -36.05 -1.68
C TRP A 220 -6.18 -37.19 -1.10
N VAL A 221 -6.97 -36.87 -0.08
CA VAL A 221 -7.98 -37.77 0.49
C VAL A 221 -9.35 -37.16 0.23
N SER A 222 -10.24 -37.94 -0.38
CA SER A 222 -11.64 -37.56 -0.51
C SER A 222 -12.31 -37.59 0.85
N ILE A 223 -12.91 -36.47 1.23
CA ILE A 223 -13.77 -36.36 2.40
C ILE A 223 -15.19 -36.51 1.87
N CYS A 224 -15.76 -37.70 2.06
CA CYS A 224 -17.12 -38.00 1.65
C CYS A 224 -17.94 -38.45 2.85
N ASP A 225 -19.21 -38.05 2.90
CA ASP A 225 -20.20 -38.80 3.65
C ASP A 225 -20.49 -40.11 2.91
N LYS A 226 -20.37 -41.24 3.63
CA LYS A 226 -20.76 -42.55 3.10
C LYS A 226 -22.25 -42.59 2.72
N SER A 227 -23.10 -41.82 3.39
CA SER A 227 -24.56 -41.82 3.19
C SER A 227 -25.02 -41.17 1.87
N ARG A 228 -24.14 -40.40 1.21
CA ARG A 228 -24.40 -39.77 -0.10
C ARG A 228 -23.75 -40.48 -1.28
N LYS A 229 -23.03 -41.58 -1.05
CA LYS A 229 -22.41 -42.37 -2.13
C LYS A 229 -23.39 -43.31 -2.84
N GLU A 230 -24.68 -43.22 -2.54
CA GLU A 230 -25.64 -44.26 -2.87
C GLU A 230 -26.56 -43.81 -4.01
N ASN A 231 -26.09 -44.02 -5.23
CA ASN A 231 -26.90 -44.31 -6.43
C ASN A 231 -26.33 -45.60 -7.05
N PHE A 232 -26.19 -46.66 -6.26
CA PHE A 232 -26.03 -48.01 -6.79
C PHE A 232 -27.44 -48.53 -7.07
N GLU A 233 -28.04 -48.14 -8.18
CA GLU A 233 -29.20 -48.89 -8.69
C GLU A 233 -28.68 -50.20 -9.29
N GLU A 234 -29.25 -51.32 -8.84
CA GLU A 234 -29.01 -52.69 -9.37
C GLU A 234 -29.61 -52.89 -10.76
#